data_AF-A0A0G1MTW9-F1
#
_entry.id   AF-A0A0G1MTW9-F1
#
_cell.length_a   1.000
_cell.length_b   1.000
_cell.length_c   1.000
_cell.angle_alpha   90.00
_cell.angle_beta   90.00
_cell.angle_gamma   90.00
#
_symmetry.space_group_name_H-M   'P 1'
#
loop_
_entity.id
_entity.type
_entity.pdbx_description
1 polymer ?
#
loop_
_entity_poly.entity_id
_entity_poly.type
_entity_poly.pdbx_seq_one_letter_code
_entity_poly.pdbx_strand_id
1 'polypeptide(L)'
;MLEAKNYRFFNIPKKYSVTDYKEVLNYIIDKYSRINNLVSVYNWGDSSTPGISDIDIIFVLRSDVNNSLPFFNRSFYFLNTKARYLVRHPFIFIDENSFKDIRYIYPNTEFKLLYGKGIKINNISSADNYYSSITLLNDIIIRHYPRDFFEQSVNLSINVRDTLLRLNSLKYSIKMLESLMKEKNVQWNSKLRLIEELRKNWFKKNNFDLLVLLNKDAIKISMKITEKFRAFLIKNNLVKINSGNNVRYDGIKNKTLFIKDWNKGIALQKMSLLVKDKKLFYSILPIELSAQQIEYSKYNGAVSYYIKKNVSNDIDYQLVHKNTIEQRIKIFNKQAELASKLRHSDFVAFFDFGCRNESGINNRILNLLDKLRF
;
A
#
# COMPACT_ATOMS: atom_id res chain seq x y z
N MET A 1 -25.68 14.78 -11.95
CA MET A 1 -24.23 14.48 -11.89
C MET A 1 -23.57 15.48 -10.94
N LEU A 2 -22.75 15.06 -9.98
CA LEU A 2 -21.94 16.02 -9.21
C LEU A 2 -20.80 16.54 -10.09
N GLU A 3 -20.83 17.82 -10.43
CA GLU A 3 -19.81 18.53 -11.22
C GLU A 3 -18.56 18.84 -10.39
N ALA A 4 -17.41 19.11 -11.03
CA ALA A 4 -16.17 19.43 -10.30
C ALA A 4 -16.30 20.67 -9.41
N LYS A 5 -17.22 21.59 -9.72
CA LYS A 5 -17.51 22.78 -8.90
C LYS A 5 -17.93 22.44 -7.46
N ASN A 6 -18.38 21.21 -7.20
CA ASN A 6 -18.80 20.76 -5.87
C ASN A 6 -17.62 20.20 -5.04
N TYR A 7 -16.41 20.13 -5.59
CA TYR A 7 -15.25 19.55 -4.93
C TYR A 7 -14.24 20.60 -4.51
N ARG A 8 -13.68 20.44 -3.30
CA ARG A 8 -12.46 21.11 -2.90
C ARG A 8 -11.26 20.34 -3.42
N PHE A 9 -10.39 21.00 -4.20
CA PHE A 9 -9.14 20.41 -4.66
C PHE A 9 -7.96 20.92 -3.83
N PHE A 10 -7.06 20.02 -3.43
CA PHE A 10 -5.86 20.40 -2.69
C PHE A 10 -4.66 19.52 -3.06
N ASN A 11 -3.46 19.93 -2.64
CA ASN A 11 -2.20 19.26 -2.98
C ASN A 11 -2.04 19.04 -4.50
N ILE A 12 -2.22 20.13 -5.26
CA ILE A 12 -2.05 20.15 -6.71
C ILE A 12 -0.59 19.82 -7.06
N PRO A 13 -0.33 18.89 -8.00
CA PRO A 13 1.02 18.55 -8.43
C PRO A 13 1.84 19.76 -8.86
N LYS A 14 3.11 19.79 -8.48
CA LYS A 14 4.10 20.77 -8.92
C LYS A 14 4.94 20.14 -10.02
N LYS A 15 5.19 20.88 -11.09
CA LYS A 15 6.01 20.39 -12.20
C LYS A 15 7.47 20.31 -11.75
N TYR A 16 8.10 19.17 -12.00
CA TYR A 16 9.53 18.97 -11.83
C TYR A 16 10.11 18.36 -13.10
N SER A 17 11.42 18.44 -13.26
CA SER A 17 12.17 17.83 -14.34
C SER A 17 12.69 16.44 -13.94
N VAL A 18 13.16 15.66 -14.92
CA VAL A 18 13.91 14.42 -14.63
C VAL A 18 15.23 14.73 -13.90
N THR A 19 15.84 15.89 -14.17
CA THR A 19 17.05 16.34 -13.48
C THR A 19 16.80 16.55 -11.98
N ASP A 20 15.66 17.13 -11.60
CA ASP A 20 15.27 17.29 -10.19
C ASP A 20 15.19 15.94 -9.45
N TYR A 21 14.72 14.89 -10.12
CA TYR A 21 14.66 13.54 -9.55
C TYR A 21 16.07 12.99 -9.33
N LYS A 22 16.98 13.17 -10.30
CA LYS A 22 18.38 12.76 -10.17
C LYS A 22 19.09 13.50 -9.04
N GLU A 23 18.91 14.82 -8.95
CA GLU A 23 19.45 15.64 -7.86
C GLU A 23 18.96 15.16 -6.50
N VAL A 24 17.66 14.90 -6.36
CA VAL A 24 17.10 14.41 -5.10
C VAL A 24 17.62 13.01 -4.75
N LEU A 25 17.75 12.11 -5.73
CA LEU A 25 18.35 10.80 -5.51
C LEU A 25 19.80 10.93 -5.02
N ASN A 26 20.63 11.73 -5.68
CA ASN A 26 22.02 11.95 -5.28
C ASN A 26 22.11 12.56 -3.88
N TYR A 27 21.27 13.55 -3.58
CA TYR A 27 21.19 14.16 -2.24
C TYR A 27 20.85 13.13 -1.16
N ILE A 28 19.89 12.24 -1.42
CA ILE A 28 19.51 11.19 -0.47
C ILE A 28 20.63 10.17 -0.31
N ILE A 29 21.28 9.76 -1.40
CA ILE A 29 22.39 8.83 -1.38
C ILE A 29 23.55 9.41 -0.57
N ASP A 30 24.00 10.65 -0.83
CA ASP A 30 25.07 11.28 -0.04
C ASP A 30 24.72 11.30 1.46
N LYS A 31 23.49 11.70 1.80
CA LYS A 31 23.04 11.78 3.20
C LYS A 31 23.05 10.42 3.93
N TYR A 32 22.68 9.33 3.25
CA TYR A 32 22.53 8.01 3.86
C TYR A 32 23.74 7.09 3.63
N SER A 33 24.61 7.39 2.66
CA SER A 33 25.82 6.60 2.34
C SER A 33 26.80 6.48 3.50
N ARG A 34 26.76 7.44 4.44
CA ARG A 34 27.61 7.51 5.63
C ARG A 34 27.14 6.60 6.77
N ILE A 35 26.05 5.86 6.57
CA ILE A 35 25.55 4.91 7.56
C ILE A 35 26.44 3.66 7.50
N ASN A 36 27.18 3.39 8.57
CA ASN A 36 28.18 2.30 8.65
C ASN A 36 27.62 0.90 8.33
N ASN A 37 26.31 0.68 8.46
CA ASN A 37 25.67 -0.60 8.19
C ASN A 37 24.81 -0.61 6.92
N LEU A 38 24.87 0.43 6.10
CA LEU A 38 24.24 0.43 4.80
C LEU A 38 25.01 -0.48 3.84
N VAL A 39 24.31 -1.46 3.26
CA VAL A 39 24.86 -2.37 2.25
C VAL A 39 24.62 -1.82 0.86
N SER A 40 23.38 -1.40 0.60
CA SER A 40 22.96 -0.89 -0.70
C SER A 40 21.69 -0.07 -0.66
N VAL A 41 21.48 0.70 -1.72
CA VAL A 41 20.28 1.49 -1.95
C VAL A 41 19.70 1.09 -3.29
N TYR A 42 18.40 0.82 -3.32
CA TYR A 42 17.66 0.50 -4.53
C TYR A 42 16.52 1.48 -4.73
N ASN A 43 16.19 1.75 -5.99
CA ASN A 43 14.88 2.29 -6.35
C ASN A 43 14.04 1.24 -7.05
N TRP A 44 12.72 1.46 -7.01
CA TRP A 44 11.77 0.74 -7.85
C TRP A 44 10.80 1.71 -8.50
N GLY A 45 10.05 1.22 -9.49
CA GLY A 45 9.04 2.00 -10.19
C GLY A 45 9.61 2.91 -11.29
N ASP A 46 8.70 3.61 -11.96
CA ASP A 46 9.03 4.60 -12.99
C ASP A 46 8.77 6.03 -12.51
N SER A 47 9.56 6.97 -13.02
CA SER A 47 9.30 8.41 -12.88
C SER A 47 8.70 8.97 -14.18
N SER A 48 7.79 8.22 -14.82
CA SER A 48 7.25 8.53 -16.16
C SER A 48 6.52 9.87 -16.23
N THR A 49 6.06 10.40 -15.10
CA THR A 49 5.42 11.72 -15.02
C THR A 49 6.02 12.52 -13.87
N PRO A 50 7.16 13.22 -14.10
CA PRO A 50 7.84 14.02 -13.07
C PRO A 50 6.91 15.05 -12.43
N GLY A 51 6.94 15.12 -11.09
CA GLY A 51 6.08 16.00 -10.28
C GLY A 51 4.73 15.40 -9.86
N ILE A 52 4.26 14.36 -10.57
CA ILE A 52 3.16 13.51 -10.09
C ILE A 52 3.72 12.30 -9.37
N SER A 53 4.60 11.57 -10.05
CA SER A 53 5.23 10.32 -9.58
C SER A 53 6.09 10.57 -8.35
N ASP A 54 6.25 9.58 -7.50
CA ASP A 54 7.13 9.60 -6.34
C ASP A 54 8.47 8.91 -6.62
N ILE A 55 9.40 9.07 -5.68
CA ILE A 55 10.67 8.34 -5.63
C ILE A 55 10.54 7.31 -4.51
N ASP A 56 10.43 6.05 -4.88
CA ASP A 56 10.44 4.93 -3.94
C ASP A 56 11.87 4.40 -3.76
N ILE A 57 12.34 4.35 -2.51
CA ILE A 57 13.70 3.92 -2.17
C ILE A 57 13.67 2.85 -1.07
N ILE A 58 14.49 1.82 -1.29
CA ILE A 58 14.87 0.83 -0.28
C ILE A 58 16.31 1.07 0.16
N PHE A 59 16.53 1.11 1.47
CA PHE A 59 17.83 0.99 2.11
C PHE A 59 17.99 -0.43 2.64
N VAL A 60 19.01 -1.14 2.17
CA VAL A 60 19.34 -2.48 2.63
C VAL A 60 20.46 -2.40 3.64
N LEU A 61 20.22 -2.93 4.84
CA LEU A 61 21.14 -2.86 5.98
C LEU A 61 21.73 -4.24 6.30
N ARG A 62 22.92 -4.26 6.90
CA ARG A 62 23.50 -5.51 7.42
C ARG A 62 22.62 -6.12 8.52
N SER A 63 22.41 -7.45 8.47
CA SER A 63 21.53 -8.18 9.40
C SER A 63 22.13 -8.38 10.81
N ASP A 64 23.46 -8.31 10.94
CA ASP A 64 24.23 -8.70 12.14
C ASP A 64 24.56 -7.51 13.06
N VAL A 65 24.38 -6.27 12.61
CA VAL A 65 24.83 -5.11 13.38
C VAL A 65 23.65 -4.41 14.06
N ASN A 66 23.73 -4.33 15.39
CA ASN A 66 22.75 -3.69 16.25
C ASN A 66 22.82 -2.16 16.10
N ASN A 67 22.08 -1.58 15.14
CA ASN A 67 22.20 -0.17 14.81
C ASN A 67 20.94 0.64 15.09
N SER A 68 21.19 1.87 15.51
CA SER A 68 20.23 2.96 15.38
C SER A 68 20.64 3.85 14.22
N LEU A 69 19.69 4.41 13.47
CA LEU A 69 20.02 5.47 12.51
C LEU A 69 20.51 6.70 13.28
N PRO A 70 21.42 7.52 12.71
CA PRO A 70 21.67 8.87 13.21
C PRO A 70 20.35 9.64 13.35
N PHE A 71 20.20 10.49 14.37
CA PHE A 71 18.93 11.16 14.68
C PHE A 71 18.29 11.85 13.46
N PHE A 72 19.08 12.61 12.69
CA PHE A 72 18.62 13.32 11.49
C PHE A 72 18.22 12.42 10.31
N ASN A 73 18.57 11.13 10.39
CA ASN A 73 18.23 10.12 9.39
C ASN A 73 17.03 9.26 9.84
N ARG A 74 16.55 9.44 11.09
CA ARG A 74 15.38 8.74 11.64
C ARG A 74 14.04 9.26 11.12
N SER A 75 14.02 10.42 10.48
CA SER A 75 12.80 11.01 9.96
C SER A 75 12.95 11.64 8.58
N PHE A 76 12.03 11.27 7.70
CA PHE A 76 11.84 11.87 6.39
C PHE A 76 11.60 13.40 6.45
N TYR A 77 11.07 13.92 7.56
CA TYR A 77 10.82 15.36 7.70
C TYR A 77 12.10 16.22 7.71
N PHE A 78 13.27 15.61 7.95
CA PHE A 78 14.58 16.26 7.89
C PHE A 78 15.16 16.33 6.47
N LEU A 79 14.42 15.91 5.44
CA LEU A 79 14.80 16.18 4.05
C LEU A 79 14.44 17.63 3.68
N ASN A 80 15.14 18.19 2.70
CA ASN A 80 14.78 19.50 2.16
C ASN A 80 13.40 19.46 1.48
N THR A 81 12.80 20.63 1.25
CA THR A 81 11.42 20.72 0.72
C THR A 81 11.24 20.02 -0.64
N LYS A 82 12.23 20.09 -1.54
CA LYS A 82 12.19 19.41 -2.86
C LYS A 82 12.20 17.88 -2.67
N ALA A 83 13.13 17.37 -1.88
CA ALA A 83 13.27 15.94 -1.60
C ALA A 83 12.04 15.37 -0.88
N ARG A 84 11.50 16.07 0.14
CA ARG A 84 10.24 15.69 0.78
C ARG A 84 9.09 15.63 -0.21
N TYR A 85 9.02 16.59 -1.12
CA TYR A 85 7.97 16.57 -2.13
C TYR A 85 8.10 15.37 -3.07
N LEU A 86 9.29 15.11 -3.62
CA LEU A 86 9.47 14.07 -4.64
C LEU A 86 9.43 12.65 -4.07
N VAL A 87 10.03 12.40 -2.91
CA VAL A 87 10.01 11.07 -2.29
C VAL A 87 8.63 10.72 -1.74
N ARG A 88 7.94 11.67 -1.10
CA ARG A 88 6.55 11.58 -0.59
C ARG A 88 6.29 10.50 0.48
N HIS A 89 6.77 9.28 0.27
CA HIS A 89 6.61 8.16 1.17
C HIS A 89 7.86 7.97 2.03
N PRO A 90 7.70 7.39 3.22
CA PRO A 90 8.84 7.00 4.04
C PRO A 90 9.76 6.03 3.31
N PHE A 91 11.04 6.11 3.60
CA PHE A 91 11.99 5.13 3.10
C PHE A 91 11.73 3.75 3.70
N ILE A 92 12.02 2.73 2.90
CA ILE A 92 11.90 1.34 3.31
C ILE A 92 13.26 0.86 3.75
N PHE A 93 13.37 0.50 5.02
CA PHE A 93 14.55 -0.19 5.53
C PHE A 93 14.26 -1.70 5.55
N ILE A 94 15.26 -2.49 5.20
CA ILE A 94 15.16 -3.95 5.21
C ILE A 94 16.56 -4.51 5.45
N ASP A 95 16.67 -5.63 6.15
CA ASP A 95 17.97 -6.29 6.30
C ASP A 95 18.31 -7.10 5.05
N GLU A 96 19.61 -7.35 4.83
CA GLU A 96 20.12 -8.03 3.65
C GLU A 96 19.46 -9.40 3.42
N ASN A 97 19.26 -10.18 4.48
CA ASN A 97 18.65 -11.51 4.35
C ASN A 97 17.18 -11.41 3.92
N SER A 98 16.42 -10.51 4.53
CA SER A 98 15.04 -10.25 4.11
C SER A 98 14.94 -9.66 2.70
N PHE A 99 15.92 -8.87 2.25
CA PHE A 99 15.94 -8.34 0.88
C PHE A 99 16.20 -9.42 -0.18
N LYS A 100 16.99 -10.46 0.15
CA LYS A 100 17.17 -11.62 -0.75
C LYS A 100 15.82 -12.29 -1.07
N ASP A 101 14.88 -12.26 -0.13
CA ASP A 101 13.55 -12.88 -0.26
C ASP A 101 12.44 -11.87 -0.62
N ILE A 102 12.79 -10.67 -1.09
CA ILE A 102 11.84 -9.57 -1.34
C ILE A 102 10.72 -9.92 -2.33
N ARG A 103 10.89 -10.97 -3.15
CA ARG A 103 9.86 -11.42 -4.11
C ARG A 103 8.60 -11.98 -3.44
N TYR A 104 8.67 -12.41 -2.17
CA TYR A 104 7.47 -12.72 -1.39
C TYR A 104 6.65 -11.46 -1.02
N ILE A 105 7.28 -10.28 -1.04
CA ILE A 105 6.62 -8.99 -0.82
C ILE A 105 6.16 -8.37 -2.14
N TYR A 106 7.08 -8.26 -3.09
CA TYR A 106 6.88 -7.56 -4.37
C TYR A 106 7.22 -8.50 -5.54
N PRO A 107 6.33 -9.45 -5.88
CA PRO A 107 6.54 -10.35 -7.00
C PRO A 107 6.67 -9.56 -8.30
N ASN A 108 7.54 -10.02 -9.20
CA ASN A 108 7.80 -9.43 -10.51
C ASN A 108 8.23 -7.95 -10.51
N THR A 109 8.72 -7.43 -9.38
CA THR A 109 9.24 -6.06 -9.30
C THR A 109 10.73 -6.03 -9.62
N GLU A 110 11.12 -5.10 -10.48
CA GLU A 110 12.52 -4.83 -10.79
C GLU A 110 13.07 -3.78 -9.82
N PHE A 111 14.21 -4.10 -9.22
CA PHE A 111 14.93 -3.21 -8.31
C PHE A 111 16.20 -2.73 -9.00
N LYS A 112 16.33 -1.43 -9.18
CA LYS A 112 17.51 -0.82 -9.77
C LYS A 112 18.46 -0.39 -8.65
N LEU A 113 19.70 -0.87 -8.73
CA LEU A 113 20.75 -0.48 -7.80
C LEU A 113 21.11 0.99 -8.02
N LEU A 114 21.11 1.77 -6.95
CA LEU A 114 21.52 3.17 -6.94
C LEU A 114 22.89 3.37 -6.26
N TYR A 115 23.18 2.59 -5.21
CA TYR A 115 24.41 2.72 -4.43
C TYR A 115 24.76 1.40 -3.72
N GLY A 116 26.05 1.16 -3.50
CA GLY A 116 26.56 0.03 -2.71
C GLY A 116 26.68 -1.28 -3.48
N LYS A 117 26.60 -2.40 -2.77
CA LYS A 117 26.80 -3.74 -3.34
C LYS A 117 25.50 -4.29 -3.95
N GLY A 118 25.62 -4.87 -5.15
CA GLY A 118 24.54 -5.67 -5.74
C GLY A 118 24.24 -6.92 -4.91
N ILE A 119 23.03 -7.01 -4.38
CA ILE A 119 22.50 -8.18 -3.68
C ILE A 119 21.76 -9.07 -4.67
N LYS A 120 22.13 -10.35 -4.69
CA LYS A 120 21.45 -11.39 -5.47
C LYS A 120 20.11 -11.72 -4.81
N ILE A 121 19.01 -11.32 -5.44
CA ILE A 121 17.65 -11.67 -5.02
C ILE A 121 17.41 -13.14 -5.36
N ASN A 122 16.87 -13.89 -4.41
CA ASN A 122 16.52 -15.29 -4.57
C ASN A 122 15.39 -15.43 -5.60
N ASN A 123 15.56 -16.39 -6.52
CA ASN A 123 14.45 -16.82 -7.36
C ASN A 123 13.49 -17.64 -6.50
N ILE A 124 12.21 -17.29 -6.53
CA ILE A 124 11.15 -18.09 -5.94
C ILE A 124 10.53 -19.00 -7.01
N SER A 125 9.90 -20.10 -6.59
CA SER A 125 9.23 -21.01 -7.51
C SER A 125 8.11 -20.30 -8.29
N SER A 126 7.72 -20.84 -9.45
CA SER A 126 6.58 -20.29 -10.21
C SER A 126 5.28 -20.30 -9.39
N ALA A 127 5.08 -21.34 -8.57
CA ALA A 127 3.97 -21.45 -7.63
C ALA A 127 4.02 -20.36 -6.56
N ASP A 128 5.17 -20.13 -5.92
CA ASP A 128 5.33 -19.06 -4.92
C ASP A 128 5.15 -17.67 -5.53
N ASN A 129 5.61 -17.45 -6.76
CA ASN A 129 5.42 -16.17 -7.44
C ASN A 129 3.93 -15.91 -7.73
N TYR A 130 3.20 -16.96 -8.14
CA TYR A 130 1.76 -16.91 -8.34
C TYR A 130 1.03 -16.61 -7.03
N TYR A 131 1.33 -17.33 -5.95
CA TYR A 131 0.71 -17.10 -4.65
C TYR A 131 1.10 -15.76 -4.03
N SER A 132 2.35 -15.31 -4.19
CA SER A 132 2.78 -13.98 -3.72
C SER A 132 2.00 -12.87 -4.42
N SER A 133 1.65 -13.06 -5.70
CA SER A 133 0.82 -12.12 -6.46
C SER A 133 -0.62 -12.10 -5.96
N ILE A 134 -1.20 -13.26 -5.61
CA ILE A 134 -2.52 -13.36 -4.96
C ILE A 134 -2.51 -12.63 -3.62
N THR A 135 -1.51 -12.92 -2.78
CA THR A 135 -1.36 -12.32 -1.44
C THR A 135 -1.20 -10.80 -1.51
N LEU A 136 -0.38 -10.31 -2.45
CA LEU A 136 -0.21 -8.87 -2.67
C LEU A 136 -1.50 -8.20 -3.16
N LEU A 137 -2.23 -8.81 -4.10
CA LEU A 137 -3.51 -8.25 -4.58
C LEU A 137 -4.54 -8.19 -3.45
N ASN A 138 -4.60 -9.20 -2.59
CA ASN A 138 -5.47 -9.19 -1.42
C ASN A 138 -5.12 -8.05 -0.45
N ASP A 139 -3.83 -7.88 -0.13
CA ASP A 139 -3.35 -6.75 0.72
C ASP A 139 -3.72 -5.39 0.10
N ILE A 140 -3.59 -5.25 -1.23
CA ILE A 140 -3.99 -4.04 -1.95
C ILE A 140 -5.50 -3.78 -1.81
N ILE A 141 -6.34 -4.80 -2.02
CA ILE A 141 -7.80 -4.65 -1.93
C ILE A 141 -8.20 -4.23 -0.53
N ILE A 142 -7.72 -4.93 0.50
CA ILE A 142 -8.10 -4.66 1.88
C ILE A 142 -7.71 -3.24 2.30
N ARG A 143 -6.53 -2.79 1.86
CA ARG A 143 -5.96 -1.50 2.25
C ARG A 143 -6.59 -0.31 1.51
N HIS A 144 -6.73 -0.42 0.18
CA HIS A 144 -7.00 0.75 -0.67
C HIS A 144 -8.41 0.74 -1.27
N TYR A 145 -9.05 -0.42 -1.43
CA TYR A 145 -10.23 -0.54 -2.29
C TYR A 145 -11.52 -0.85 -1.51
N PRO A 146 -12.63 -0.12 -1.76
CA PRO A 146 -12.76 1.09 -2.58
C PRO A 146 -12.34 2.38 -1.86
N ARG A 147 -11.79 2.25 -0.64
CA ARG A 147 -11.59 3.34 0.32
C ARG A 147 -10.99 4.61 -0.26
N ASP A 148 -9.83 4.51 -0.90
CA ASP A 148 -9.02 5.68 -1.29
C ASP A 148 -9.76 6.63 -2.23
N PHE A 149 -10.66 6.10 -3.05
CA PHE A 149 -11.48 6.88 -3.97
C PHE A 149 -12.83 7.26 -3.35
N PHE A 150 -13.40 6.37 -2.54
CA PHE A 150 -14.70 6.55 -1.91
C PHE A 150 -14.68 7.66 -0.84
N GLU A 151 -13.66 7.67 0.02
CA GLU A 151 -13.50 8.67 1.08
C GLU A 151 -13.44 10.10 0.52
N GLN A 152 -12.66 10.31 -0.55
CA GLN A 152 -12.56 11.60 -1.25
C GLN A 152 -13.88 12.02 -1.92
N SER A 153 -14.65 11.05 -2.43
CA SER A 153 -15.95 11.32 -3.06
C SER A 153 -17.02 11.72 -2.04
N VAL A 154 -17.05 11.06 -0.89
CA VAL A 154 -18.04 11.37 0.16
C VAL A 154 -17.72 12.70 0.83
N ASN A 155 -16.44 12.98 1.07
CA ASN A 155 -16.00 14.23 1.69
C ASN A 155 -15.96 15.43 0.72
N LEU A 156 -16.29 15.22 -0.56
CA LEU A 156 -16.22 16.24 -1.61
C LEU A 156 -14.87 16.98 -1.64
N SER A 157 -13.79 16.25 -1.36
CA SER A 157 -12.45 16.80 -1.21
C SER A 157 -11.44 15.86 -1.84
N ILE A 158 -10.78 16.33 -2.90
CA ILE A 158 -9.82 15.54 -3.68
C ILE A 158 -8.41 16.05 -3.43
N ASN A 159 -7.58 15.16 -2.90
CA ASN A 159 -6.14 15.31 -2.93
C ASN A 159 -5.67 14.95 -4.34
N VAL A 160 -5.32 15.97 -5.12
CA VAL A 160 -5.11 15.87 -6.56
C VAL A 160 -3.94 14.95 -6.89
N ARG A 161 -2.77 15.19 -6.28
CA ARG A 161 -1.59 14.35 -6.53
C ARG A 161 -1.82 12.91 -6.08
N ASP A 162 -2.41 12.71 -4.92
CA ASP A 162 -2.69 11.37 -4.38
C ASP A 162 -3.63 10.60 -5.32
N THR A 163 -4.69 11.25 -5.78
CA THR A 163 -5.67 10.63 -6.68
C THR A 163 -5.01 10.24 -8.00
N LEU A 164 -4.17 11.10 -8.58
CA LEU A 164 -3.42 10.77 -9.80
C LEU A 164 -2.48 9.57 -9.59
N LEU A 165 -1.82 9.47 -8.43
CA LEU A 165 -0.98 8.32 -8.06
C LEU A 165 -1.81 7.05 -7.88
N ARG A 166 -2.93 7.13 -7.15
CA ARG A 166 -3.83 5.99 -6.91
C ARG A 166 -4.50 5.48 -8.17
N LEU A 167 -4.89 6.37 -9.09
CA LEU A 167 -5.39 5.98 -10.41
C LEU A 167 -4.33 5.21 -11.21
N ASN A 168 -3.06 5.60 -11.13
CA ASN A 168 -1.97 4.83 -11.75
C ASN A 168 -1.72 3.50 -11.03
N SER A 169 -1.82 3.46 -9.69
CA SER A 169 -1.74 2.21 -8.92
C SER A 169 -2.86 1.24 -9.32
N LEU A 170 -4.07 1.73 -9.56
CA LEU A 170 -5.22 0.94 -10.00
C LEU A 170 -4.95 0.21 -11.32
N LYS A 171 -4.22 0.84 -12.25
CA LYS A 171 -3.75 0.20 -13.49
C LYS A 171 -2.97 -1.07 -13.20
N TYR A 172 -2.04 -1.03 -12.25
CA TYR A 172 -1.22 -2.19 -11.90
C TYR A 172 -2.04 -3.29 -11.21
N SER A 173 -3.01 -2.93 -10.36
CA SER A 173 -3.93 -3.90 -9.77
C SER A 173 -4.80 -4.60 -10.81
N ILE A 174 -5.28 -3.87 -11.83
CA ILE A 174 -6.00 -4.46 -12.96
C ILE A 174 -5.11 -5.47 -13.69
N LYS A 175 -3.90 -5.05 -14.11
CA LYS A 175 -2.97 -5.95 -14.83
C LYS A 175 -2.62 -7.20 -14.02
N MET A 176 -2.45 -7.05 -12.71
CA MET A 176 -2.19 -8.17 -11.80
C MET A 176 -3.36 -9.16 -11.78
N LEU A 177 -4.60 -8.66 -11.64
CA LEU A 177 -5.80 -9.50 -11.69
C LEU A 177 -5.96 -10.20 -13.05
N GLU A 178 -5.77 -9.47 -14.16
CA GLU A 178 -5.83 -10.03 -15.52
C GLU A 178 -4.80 -11.14 -15.72
N SER A 179 -3.58 -10.95 -15.21
CA SER A 179 -2.52 -11.97 -15.26
C SER A 179 -2.87 -13.20 -14.43
N LEU A 180 -3.46 -13.04 -13.24
CA LEU A 180 -3.87 -14.15 -12.39
C LEU A 180 -5.01 -14.96 -13.01
N MET A 181 -5.97 -14.27 -13.61
CA MET A 181 -7.15 -14.89 -14.25
C MET A 181 -6.89 -15.37 -15.67
N LYS A 182 -5.78 -14.96 -16.29
CA LYS A 182 -5.49 -15.13 -17.72
C LYS A 182 -6.62 -14.61 -18.62
N GLU A 183 -7.27 -13.52 -18.20
CA GLU A 183 -8.43 -12.90 -18.86
C GLU A 183 -8.23 -11.38 -18.91
N LYS A 184 -8.38 -10.77 -20.10
CA LYS A 184 -8.33 -9.31 -20.26
C LYS A 184 -9.72 -8.69 -20.20
N ASN A 185 -9.85 -7.51 -19.62
CA ASN A 185 -11.11 -6.77 -19.60
C ASN A 185 -11.05 -5.53 -20.51
N VAL A 186 -11.67 -5.64 -21.68
CA VAL A 186 -11.71 -4.55 -22.69
C VAL A 186 -12.31 -3.26 -22.13
N GLN A 187 -13.30 -3.34 -21.25
CA GLN A 187 -13.93 -2.14 -20.66
C GLN A 187 -12.96 -1.37 -19.74
N TRP A 188 -12.03 -2.06 -19.07
CA TRP A 188 -11.03 -1.40 -18.24
C TRP A 188 -9.97 -0.69 -19.09
N ASN A 189 -9.61 -1.26 -20.24
CA ASN A 189 -8.59 -0.67 -21.12
C ASN A 189 -8.91 0.75 -21.57
N SER A 190 -10.17 1.06 -21.89
CA SER A 190 -10.55 2.44 -22.27
C SER A 190 -10.37 3.42 -21.11
N LYS A 191 -10.72 3.01 -19.88
CA LYS A 191 -10.52 3.83 -18.67
C LYS A 191 -9.06 3.99 -18.31
N LEU A 192 -8.24 2.95 -18.48
CA LEU A 192 -6.79 3.02 -18.27
C LEU A 192 -6.13 4.03 -19.22
N ARG A 193 -6.54 4.07 -20.48
CA ARG A 193 -6.06 5.08 -21.46
C ARG A 193 -6.38 6.51 -20.99
N LEU A 194 -7.59 6.74 -20.50
CA LEU A 194 -7.98 8.06 -19.96
C LEU A 194 -7.15 8.45 -18.73
N ILE A 195 -6.82 7.50 -17.85
CA ILE A 195 -5.93 7.75 -16.69
C ILE A 195 -4.53 8.16 -17.17
N GLU A 196 -3.98 7.45 -18.16
CA GLU A 196 -2.66 7.76 -18.72
C GLU A 196 -2.65 9.12 -19.43
N GLU A 197 -3.69 9.43 -20.19
CA GLU A 197 -3.86 10.71 -20.85
C GLU A 197 -3.95 11.86 -19.85
N LEU A 198 -4.79 11.73 -18.81
CA LEU A 198 -4.93 12.72 -17.75
C LEU A 198 -3.58 13.01 -17.09
N ARG A 199 -2.81 11.97 -16.75
CA ARG A 199 -1.49 12.14 -16.11
C ARG A 199 -0.48 12.81 -17.04
N LYS A 200 -0.37 12.34 -18.29
CA LYS A 200 0.57 12.90 -19.28
C LYS A 200 0.29 14.37 -19.59
N ASN A 201 -0.98 14.76 -19.62
CA ASN A 201 -1.40 16.11 -19.96
C ASN A 201 -1.69 17.00 -18.75
N TRP A 202 -1.52 16.52 -17.52
CA TRP A 202 -1.88 17.26 -16.30
C TRP A 202 -1.27 18.66 -16.26
N PHE A 203 0.05 18.77 -16.47
CA PHE A 203 0.76 20.05 -16.45
C PHE A 203 0.52 20.93 -17.68
N LYS A 204 -0.15 20.43 -18.72
CA LYS A 204 -0.62 21.23 -19.86
C LYS A 204 -2.03 21.78 -19.58
N LYS A 205 -2.90 20.94 -19.01
CA LYS A 205 -4.29 21.27 -18.68
C LYS A 205 -4.70 20.51 -17.43
N ASN A 206 -4.87 21.23 -16.32
CA ASN A 206 -5.39 20.68 -15.06
C ASN A 206 -6.88 20.30 -15.23
N ASN A 207 -7.16 19.11 -15.76
CA ASN A 207 -8.52 18.66 -16.08
C ASN A 207 -9.21 18.07 -14.84
N PHE A 208 -9.74 18.94 -13.98
CA PHE A 208 -10.41 18.55 -12.74
C PHE A 208 -11.72 17.76 -12.96
N ASP A 209 -12.47 18.07 -14.01
CA ASP A 209 -13.69 17.31 -14.35
C ASP A 209 -13.37 15.85 -14.68
N LEU A 210 -12.34 15.63 -15.50
CA LEU A 210 -11.88 14.27 -15.81
C LEU A 210 -11.34 13.57 -14.56
N LEU A 211 -10.63 14.27 -13.67
CA LEU A 211 -10.16 13.71 -12.41
C LEU A 211 -11.33 13.23 -11.53
N VAL A 212 -12.38 14.04 -11.37
CA VAL A 212 -13.59 13.69 -10.61
C VAL A 212 -14.31 12.50 -11.24
N LEU A 213 -14.43 12.49 -12.57
CA LEU A 213 -15.03 11.37 -13.31
C LEU A 213 -14.25 10.07 -13.07
N LEU A 214 -12.93 10.10 -13.26
CA LEU A 214 -12.07 8.93 -13.08
C LEU A 214 -12.02 8.48 -11.62
N ASN A 215 -12.08 9.39 -10.64
CA ASN A 215 -12.19 9.03 -9.22
C ASN A 215 -13.47 8.22 -8.94
N LYS A 216 -14.62 8.64 -9.51
CA LYS A 216 -15.88 7.90 -9.36
C LYS A 216 -15.86 6.56 -10.09
N ASP A 217 -15.30 6.52 -11.29
CA ASP A 217 -15.13 5.28 -12.04
C ASP A 217 -14.19 4.31 -11.30
N ALA A 218 -13.15 4.82 -10.65
CA ALA A 218 -12.23 4.03 -9.84
C ALA A 218 -12.93 3.32 -8.68
N ILE A 219 -13.93 3.93 -8.02
CA ILE A 219 -14.76 3.24 -7.01
C ILE A 219 -15.48 2.03 -7.62
N LYS A 220 -16.09 2.21 -8.79
CA LYS A 220 -16.82 1.12 -9.47
C LYS A 220 -15.86 0.01 -9.92
N ILE A 221 -14.71 0.39 -10.48
CA ILE A 221 -13.67 -0.54 -10.92
C ILE A 221 -13.11 -1.30 -9.72
N SER A 222 -12.79 -0.64 -8.62
CA SER A 222 -12.23 -1.28 -7.43
C SER A 222 -13.21 -2.28 -6.82
N MET A 223 -14.51 -1.97 -6.78
CA MET A 223 -15.53 -2.92 -6.34
C MET A 223 -15.66 -4.13 -7.28
N LYS A 224 -15.54 -3.93 -8.60
CA LYS A 224 -15.52 -5.03 -9.58
C LYS A 224 -14.26 -5.89 -9.46
N ILE A 225 -13.09 -5.28 -9.16
CA ILE A 225 -11.85 -6.02 -8.86
C ILE A 225 -12.07 -6.91 -7.64
N THR A 226 -12.61 -6.36 -6.54
CA THR A 226 -12.93 -7.13 -5.33
C THR A 226 -13.86 -8.30 -5.62
N GLU A 227 -14.93 -8.08 -6.39
CA GLU A 227 -15.89 -9.11 -6.78
C GLU A 227 -15.26 -10.22 -7.64
N LYS A 228 -14.53 -9.84 -8.71
CA LYS A 228 -13.84 -10.81 -9.59
C LYS A 228 -12.75 -11.57 -8.83
N PHE A 229 -11.98 -10.90 -7.99
CA PHE A 229 -10.93 -11.54 -7.20
C PHE A 229 -11.51 -12.52 -6.17
N ARG A 230 -12.59 -12.16 -5.47
CA ARG A 230 -13.32 -13.08 -4.58
C ARG A 230 -13.79 -14.32 -5.33
N ALA A 231 -14.47 -14.14 -6.47
CA ALA A 231 -14.96 -15.24 -7.29
C ALA A 231 -13.82 -16.15 -7.76
N PHE A 232 -12.68 -15.55 -8.14
CA PHE A 232 -11.47 -16.27 -8.51
C PHE A 232 -10.90 -17.11 -7.35
N LEU A 233 -10.84 -16.57 -6.13
CA LEU A 233 -10.36 -17.31 -4.96
C LEU A 233 -11.22 -18.55 -4.68
N ILE A 234 -12.55 -18.38 -4.72
CA ILE A 234 -13.52 -19.47 -4.47
C ILE A 234 -13.45 -20.52 -5.57
N LYS A 235 -13.55 -20.11 -6.84
CA LYS A 235 -13.58 -21.01 -8.00
C LYS A 235 -12.35 -21.93 -8.07
N ASN A 236 -11.19 -21.41 -7.66
CA ASN A 236 -9.93 -22.15 -7.68
C ASN A 236 -9.61 -22.83 -6.34
N ASN A 237 -10.58 -22.89 -5.41
CA ASN A 237 -10.41 -23.47 -4.06
C ASN A 237 -9.19 -22.90 -3.30
N LEU A 238 -8.82 -21.65 -3.56
CA LEU A 238 -7.68 -21.00 -2.91
C LEU A 238 -8.01 -20.58 -1.48
N VAL A 239 -9.28 -20.27 -1.25
CA VAL A 239 -9.87 -19.93 0.05
C VAL A 239 -11.22 -20.63 0.15
N LYS A 240 -11.50 -21.22 1.32
CA LYS A 240 -12.84 -21.72 1.68
C LYS A 240 -13.17 -21.24 3.09
N ILE A 241 -14.35 -20.68 3.27
CA ILE A 241 -14.89 -20.33 4.60
C ILE A 241 -15.93 -21.38 4.95
N ASN A 242 -15.63 -22.21 5.96
CA ASN A 242 -16.48 -23.34 6.34
C ASN A 242 -17.63 -22.89 7.23
N SER A 243 -17.32 -22.05 8.23
CA SER A 243 -18.29 -21.53 9.20
C SER A 243 -17.77 -20.23 9.82
N GLY A 244 -18.65 -19.53 10.52
CA GLY A 244 -18.28 -18.34 11.30
C GLY A 244 -19.11 -17.10 10.99
N ASN A 245 -18.88 -16.09 11.82
CA ASN A 245 -19.53 -14.79 11.75
C ASN A 245 -18.74 -13.81 10.88
N ASN A 246 -19.30 -12.61 10.65
CA ASN A 246 -18.56 -11.52 10.04
C ASN A 246 -17.27 -11.21 10.82
N VAL A 247 -16.18 -10.92 10.11
CA VAL A 247 -14.90 -10.59 10.73
C VAL A 247 -14.72 -9.08 10.78
N ARG A 248 -14.34 -8.54 11.93
CA ARG A 248 -14.03 -7.12 12.10
C ARG A 248 -12.52 -6.92 12.24
N TYR A 249 -11.98 -5.94 11.53
CA TYR A 249 -10.63 -5.46 11.69
C TYR A 249 -10.64 -3.98 12.09
N ASP A 250 -10.09 -3.64 13.26
CA ASP A 250 -10.10 -2.28 13.82
C ASP A 250 -8.68 -1.69 13.93
N GLY A 251 -7.92 -1.72 12.84
CA GLY A 251 -6.62 -1.07 12.78
C GLY A 251 -6.69 0.46 12.93
N ILE A 252 -5.57 1.09 13.31
CA ILE A 252 -5.49 2.54 13.56
C ILE A 252 -5.79 3.34 12.29
N LYS A 253 -5.27 2.89 11.13
CA LYS A 253 -5.47 3.57 9.85
C LYS A 253 -6.55 2.93 8.99
N ASN A 254 -6.71 1.61 9.10
CA ASN A 254 -7.58 0.81 8.25
C ASN A 254 -8.57 0.07 9.13
N LYS A 255 -9.85 0.33 8.92
CA LYS A 255 -10.94 -0.41 9.54
C LYS A 255 -11.72 -1.13 8.46
N THR A 256 -12.00 -2.40 8.68
CA THR A 256 -12.64 -3.27 7.68
C THR A 256 -13.67 -4.16 8.36
N LEU A 257 -14.85 -4.27 7.77
CA LEU A 257 -15.84 -5.27 8.11
C LEU A 257 -15.97 -6.25 6.95
N PHE A 258 -15.61 -7.49 7.23
CA PHE A 258 -15.64 -8.60 6.30
C PHE A 258 -16.95 -9.38 6.46
N ILE A 259 -17.76 -9.47 5.40
CA ILE A 259 -19.12 -10.00 5.47
C ILE A 259 -19.32 -11.24 4.59
N LYS A 260 -20.08 -12.22 5.09
CA LYS A 260 -20.30 -13.52 4.41
C LYS A 260 -21.09 -13.37 3.11
N ASP A 261 -22.25 -12.73 3.18
CA ASP A 261 -23.13 -12.50 2.03
C ASP A 261 -22.81 -11.15 1.38
N TRP A 262 -21.53 -10.96 1.03
CA TRP A 262 -21.09 -9.69 0.47
C TRP A 262 -21.73 -9.42 -0.89
N ASN A 263 -22.32 -8.24 -1.02
CA ASN A 263 -22.82 -7.68 -2.26
C ASN A 263 -22.28 -6.25 -2.41
N LYS A 264 -21.75 -5.92 -3.58
CA LYS A 264 -21.12 -4.60 -3.83
C LYS A 264 -22.05 -3.41 -3.62
N GLY A 265 -23.34 -3.54 -3.96
CA GLY A 265 -24.33 -2.46 -3.80
C GLY A 265 -24.62 -2.19 -2.33
N ILE A 266 -24.91 -3.26 -1.57
CA ILE A 266 -25.14 -3.20 -0.12
C ILE A 266 -23.87 -2.70 0.59
N ALA A 267 -22.70 -3.16 0.17
CA ALA A 267 -21.42 -2.74 0.74
C ALA A 267 -21.21 -1.21 0.59
N LEU A 268 -21.39 -0.65 -0.61
CA LEU A 268 -21.25 0.81 -0.82
C LEU A 268 -22.28 1.63 -0.03
N GLN A 269 -23.51 1.14 0.06
CA GLN A 269 -24.55 1.79 0.86
C GLN A 269 -24.15 1.81 2.35
N LYS A 270 -23.70 0.67 2.90
CA LYS A 270 -23.21 0.57 4.28
C LYS A 270 -21.99 1.45 4.53
N MET A 271 -21.03 1.50 3.61
CA MET A 271 -19.89 2.42 3.69
C MET A 271 -20.35 3.88 3.75
N SER A 272 -21.31 4.25 2.89
CA SER A 272 -21.88 5.61 2.86
C SER A 272 -22.53 6.00 4.18
N LEU A 273 -23.33 5.11 4.77
CA LEU A 273 -24.00 5.34 6.06
C LEU A 273 -22.98 5.49 7.19
N LEU A 274 -21.99 4.60 7.29
CA LEU A 274 -20.98 4.66 8.34
C LEU A 274 -20.16 5.96 8.30
N VAL A 275 -19.81 6.43 7.10
CA VAL A 275 -19.08 7.70 6.94
C VAL A 275 -19.96 8.89 7.31
N LYS A 276 -21.23 8.92 6.86
CA LYS A 276 -22.15 10.04 7.13
C LYS A 276 -22.55 10.12 8.61
N ASP A 277 -22.91 8.99 9.21
CA ASP A 277 -23.55 8.97 10.52
C ASP A 277 -22.52 8.95 11.65
N LYS A 278 -21.42 8.21 11.46
CA LYS A 278 -20.42 7.97 12.53
C LYS A 278 -19.11 8.71 12.31
N LYS A 279 -18.94 9.38 11.15
CA LYS A 279 -17.64 9.96 10.73
C LYS A 279 -16.50 8.92 10.79
N LEU A 280 -16.84 7.64 10.61
CA LEU A 280 -15.92 6.52 10.66
C LEU A 280 -15.87 5.84 9.29
N PHE A 281 -14.68 5.73 8.72
CA PHE A 281 -14.49 4.97 7.51
C PHE A 281 -14.29 3.48 7.83
N TYR A 282 -15.18 2.62 7.33
CA TYR A 282 -14.98 1.17 7.27
C TYR A 282 -15.05 0.71 5.83
N SER A 283 -14.07 -0.06 5.37
CA SER A 283 -14.20 -0.85 4.14
C SER A 283 -15.14 -2.02 4.41
N ILE A 284 -16.18 -2.20 3.58
CA ILE A 284 -17.07 -3.37 3.65
C ILE A 284 -16.65 -4.35 2.56
N LEU A 285 -16.02 -5.46 2.95
CA LEU A 285 -15.34 -6.40 2.06
C LEU A 285 -15.87 -7.84 2.20
N PRO A 286 -15.65 -8.72 1.20
CA PRO A 286 -16.06 -10.11 1.30
C PRO A 286 -15.24 -10.90 2.32
N ILE A 287 -15.90 -11.81 3.04
CA ILE A 287 -15.30 -12.57 4.15
C ILE A 287 -14.09 -13.40 3.75
N GLU A 288 -14.03 -13.85 2.50
CA GLU A 288 -12.94 -14.68 1.98
C GLU A 288 -11.60 -13.93 2.01
N LEU A 289 -11.60 -12.59 1.95
CA LEU A 289 -10.38 -11.80 2.03
C LEU A 289 -9.77 -11.78 3.45
N SER A 290 -10.59 -12.01 4.48
CA SER A 290 -10.13 -11.99 5.88
C SER A 290 -9.22 -13.18 6.22
N ALA A 291 -9.34 -14.30 5.51
CA ALA A 291 -8.56 -15.52 5.77
C ALA A 291 -7.05 -15.26 5.79
N GLN A 292 -6.54 -14.40 4.90
CA GLN A 292 -5.13 -14.03 4.87
C GLN A 292 -4.70 -13.20 6.09
N GLN A 293 -5.53 -12.24 6.53
CA GLN A 293 -5.22 -11.45 7.72
C GLN A 293 -5.25 -12.31 8.98
N ILE A 294 -6.20 -13.22 9.08
CA ILE A 294 -6.25 -14.17 10.19
C ILE A 294 -5.03 -15.10 10.14
N GLU A 295 -4.62 -15.57 8.96
CA GLU A 295 -3.41 -16.37 8.84
C GLU A 295 -2.16 -15.59 9.27
N TYR A 296 -2.00 -14.31 8.86
CA TYR A 296 -0.92 -13.46 9.37
C TYR A 296 -0.90 -13.35 10.90
N SER A 297 -2.07 -13.35 11.55
CA SER A 297 -2.18 -13.22 13.01
C SER A 297 -1.67 -14.43 13.80
N LYS A 298 -1.48 -15.58 13.14
CA LYS A 298 -1.01 -16.83 13.77
C LYS A 298 0.50 -16.89 13.99
N TYR A 299 1.27 -16.04 13.32
CA TYR A 299 2.72 -16.07 13.39
C TYR A 299 3.27 -15.19 14.52
N ASN A 300 4.55 -15.36 14.83
CA ASN A 300 5.24 -14.56 15.84
C ASN A 300 5.86 -13.30 15.22
N GLY A 301 5.68 -12.16 15.90
CA GLY A 301 6.30 -10.89 15.57
C GLY A 301 5.35 -9.70 15.72
N ALA A 302 5.90 -8.49 15.60
CA ALA A 302 5.17 -7.26 15.93
C ALA A 302 3.95 -7.02 15.02
N VAL A 303 4.05 -7.32 13.72
CA VAL A 303 2.93 -7.16 12.77
C VAL A 303 1.85 -8.19 13.06
N SER A 304 2.24 -9.46 13.23
CA SER A 304 1.29 -10.53 13.54
C SER A 304 0.55 -10.29 14.86
N TYR A 305 1.26 -9.87 15.91
CA TYR A 305 0.65 -9.50 17.19
C TYR A 305 -0.33 -8.34 17.04
N TYR A 306 0.06 -7.30 16.29
CA TYR A 306 -0.82 -6.17 16.01
C TYR A 306 -2.09 -6.62 15.29
N ILE A 307 -1.98 -7.43 14.24
CA ILE A 307 -3.16 -7.94 13.52
C ILE A 307 -4.03 -8.77 14.47
N LYS A 308 -3.44 -9.69 15.24
CA LYS A 308 -4.14 -10.54 16.22
C LYS A 308 -4.97 -9.74 17.22
N LYS A 309 -4.45 -8.61 17.70
CA LYS A 309 -5.15 -7.73 18.65
C LYS A 309 -6.33 -6.99 18.00
N ASN A 310 -6.29 -6.75 16.70
CA ASN A 310 -7.25 -5.90 15.99
C ASN A 310 -8.22 -6.67 15.08
N VAL A 311 -8.04 -7.98 14.88
CA VAL A 311 -8.94 -8.83 14.09
C VAL A 311 -9.80 -9.69 15.01
N SER A 312 -11.11 -9.77 14.75
CA SER A 312 -11.95 -10.80 15.37
C SER A 312 -11.69 -12.14 14.67
N ASN A 313 -11.48 -13.21 15.44
CA ASN A 313 -11.08 -14.51 14.89
C ASN A 313 -12.18 -15.55 15.10
N ASP A 314 -13.30 -15.35 14.41
CA ASP A 314 -14.53 -16.13 14.64
C ASP A 314 -14.94 -16.93 13.39
N ILE A 315 -13.97 -17.33 12.56
CA ILE A 315 -14.23 -18.12 11.34
C ILE A 315 -13.35 -19.36 11.25
N ASP A 316 -13.94 -20.44 10.73
CA ASP A 316 -13.21 -21.60 10.26
C ASP A 316 -12.96 -21.48 8.75
N TYR A 317 -11.70 -21.68 8.35
CA TYR A 317 -11.28 -21.47 6.97
C TYR A 317 -10.16 -22.41 6.53
N GLN A 318 -10.09 -22.61 5.21
CA GLN A 318 -9.00 -23.28 4.53
C GLN A 318 -8.33 -22.32 3.55
N LEU A 319 -7.01 -22.42 3.46
CA LEU A 319 -6.17 -21.55 2.65
C LEU A 319 -5.04 -22.38 2.05
N VAL A 320 -4.88 -22.33 0.73
CA VAL A 320 -3.90 -23.19 0.01
C VAL A 320 -2.46 -22.70 0.18
N HIS A 321 -2.25 -21.39 0.25
CA HIS A 321 -0.93 -20.76 0.12
C HIS A 321 -0.35 -20.27 1.45
N LYS A 322 -0.54 -21.05 2.52
CA LYS A 322 -0.06 -20.71 3.88
C LYS A 322 1.45 -20.51 3.94
N ASN A 323 2.22 -21.34 3.24
CA ASN A 323 3.69 -21.23 3.22
C ASN A 323 4.16 -19.90 2.64
N THR A 324 3.56 -19.45 1.53
CA THR A 324 3.88 -18.16 0.92
C THR A 324 3.52 -16.99 1.85
N ILE A 325 2.38 -17.09 2.55
CA ILE A 325 1.95 -16.12 3.57
C ILE A 325 2.93 -16.09 4.75
N GLU A 326 3.39 -17.25 5.22
CA GLU A 326 4.39 -17.37 6.28
C GLU A 326 5.70 -16.65 5.91
N GLN A 327 6.23 -16.87 4.71
CA GLN A 327 7.46 -16.23 4.27
C GLN A 327 7.29 -14.70 4.22
N ARG A 328 6.18 -14.23 3.66
CA ARG A 328 5.88 -12.80 3.58
C ARG A 328 5.76 -12.15 4.96
N ILE A 329 5.00 -12.74 5.89
CA ILE A 329 4.80 -12.15 7.22
C ILE A 329 6.06 -12.22 8.07
N LYS A 330 6.92 -13.23 7.89
CA LYS A 330 8.27 -13.26 8.50
C LYS A 330 9.10 -12.05 8.07
N ILE A 331 9.09 -11.70 6.78
CA ILE A 331 9.81 -10.52 6.30
C ILE A 331 9.20 -9.24 6.88
N PHE A 332 7.86 -9.11 6.89
CA PHE A 332 7.21 -7.95 7.51
C PHE A 332 7.52 -7.82 9.01
N ASN A 333 7.56 -8.93 9.76
CA ASN A 333 7.91 -8.93 11.17
C ASN A 333 9.38 -8.57 11.43
N LYS A 334 10.32 -9.04 10.61
CA LYS A 334 11.74 -8.64 10.71
C LYS A 334 11.93 -7.18 10.38
N GLN A 335 11.29 -6.74 9.32
CA GLN A 335 11.30 -5.35 8.88
C GLN A 335 10.70 -4.42 9.96
N ALA A 336 9.64 -4.88 10.62
CA ALA A 336 9.02 -4.21 11.74
C ALA A 336 9.94 -4.06 12.95
N GLU A 337 10.65 -5.13 13.31
CA GLU A 337 11.63 -5.13 14.37
C GLU A 337 12.79 -4.18 14.05
N LEU A 338 13.30 -4.23 12.81
CA LEU A 338 14.33 -3.33 12.31
C LEU A 338 13.88 -1.87 12.42
N ALA A 339 12.68 -1.55 11.96
CA ALA A 339 12.08 -0.22 12.08
C ALA A 339 12.10 0.30 13.52
N SER A 340 11.71 -0.57 14.47
CA SER A 340 11.68 -0.26 15.90
C SER A 340 13.08 0.04 16.44
N LYS A 341 14.07 -0.79 16.10
CA LYS A 341 15.50 -0.60 16.46
C LYS A 341 16.06 0.70 15.90
N LEU A 342 15.75 1.01 14.65
CA LEU A 342 16.19 2.24 13.99
C LEU A 342 15.49 3.50 14.54
N ARG A 343 14.42 3.34 15.33
CA ARG A 343 13.52 4.42 15.78
C ARG A 343 13.00 5.26 14.61
N HIS A 344 12.81 4.62 13.46
CA HIS A 344 12.32 5.29 12.27
C HIS A 344 10.82 5.57 12.43
N SER A 345 10.41 6.82 12.18
CA SER A 345 9.06 7.29 12.45
C SER A 345 8.01 6.70 11.51
N ASP A 346 8.38 6.44 10.28
CA ASP A 346 7.39 6.20 9.24
C ASP A 346 7.80 4.93 8.48
N PHE A 347 7.00 3.87 8.50
CA PHE A 347 7.42 2.60 7.92
C PHE A 347 6.35 1.99 7.03
N VAL A 348 6.65 1.91 5.74
CA VAL A 348 5.68 1.55 4.68
C VAL A 348 5.06 0.17 4.90
N ALA A 349 5.82 -0.83 5.32
CA ALA A 349 5.28 -2.17 5.57
C ALA A 349 4.30 -2.26 6.74
N PHE A 350 4.33 -1.29 7.66
CA PHE A 350 3.34 -1.18 8.71
C PHE A 350 2.08 -0.41 8.31
N PHE A 351 2.13 0.42 7.26
CA PHE A 351 0.93 1.15 6.81
C PHE A 351 -0.16 0.18 6.35
N ASP A 352 0.22 -1.00 5.89
CA ASP A 352 -0.74 -1.90 5.24
C ASP A 352 -1.70 -2.53 6.23
N PHE A 353 -1.20 -2.82 7.44
CA PHE A 353 -2.01 -3.29 8.55
C PHE A 353 -2.33 -2.17 9.55
N GLY A 354 -1.69 -1.00 9.47
CA GLY A 354 -1.93 0.11 10.39
C GLY A 354 -1.18 -0.01 11.72
N CYS A 355 -0.24 -0.95 11.84
CA CYS A 355 0.69 -1.00 12.96
C CYS A 355 1.49 0.32 13.01
N ARG A 356 1.76 0.85 14.19
CA ARG A 356 2.62 2.03 14.35
C ARG A 356 3.78 1.65 15.25
N ASN A 357 4.99 2.01 14.84
CA ASN A 357 6.14 1.92 15.72
C ASN A 357 6.06 3.02 16.79
N GLU A 358 5.85 2.67 18.05
CA GLU A 358 5.77 3.63 19.16
C GLU A 358 7.11 4.30 19.49
N SER A 359 8.24 3.78 18.97
CA SER A 359 9.58 4.29 19.26
C SER A 359 9.99 5.51 18.41
N GLY A 360 9.30 5.77 17.30
CA GLY A 360 9.59 6.88 16.39
C GLY A 360 9.10 8.23 16.92
N ILE A 361 9.91 9.29 16.77
CA ILE A 361 9.59 10.63 17.31
C ILE A 361 8.28 11.17 16.76
N ASN A 362 8.03 11.05 15.45
CA ASN A 362 6.75 11.51 14.89
C ASN A 362 5.58 10.69 15.40
N ASN A 363 5.76 9.38 15.62
CA ASN A 363 4.69 8.57 16.20
C ASN A 363 4.44 8.93 17.66
N ARG A 364 5.47 9.33 18.42
CA ARG A 364 5.29 9.90 19.76
C ARG A 364 4.51 11.21 19.72
N ILE A 365 4.86 12.13 18.80
CA ILE A 365 4.15 13.40 18.61
C ILE A 365 2.71 13.15 18.15
N LEU A 366 2.51 12.29 17.15
CA LEU A 366 1.18 11.92 16.66
C LEU A 366 0.36 11.22 17.73
N ASN A 367 0.94 10.34 18.54
CA ASN A 367 0.23 9.71 19.66
C ASN A 367 -0.13 10.73 20.75
N LEU A 368 0.69 11.77 20.97
CA LEU A 368 0.35 12.88 21.85
C LEU A 368 -0.82 13.70 21.29
N LEU A 369 -0.83 13.98 19.99
CA LEU A 369 -1.90 14.74 19.34
C LEU A 369 -3.19 13.93 19.17
N ASP A 370 -3.10 12.62 18.89
CA ASP A 370 -4.25 11.72 18.78
C ASP A 370 -4.93 11.57 20.15
N LYS A 371 -4.18 11.53 21.26
CA LYS A 371 -4.73 11.56 22.64
C LYS A 371 -5.42 12.87 23.02
N LEU A 372 -5.20 13.95 22.28
CA LEU A 372 -5.88 15.24 22.48
C LEU A 372 -7.10 15.40 21.56
N ARG A 373 -7.30 14.47 20.60
CA ARG A 373 -8.40 14.48 19.62
C ARG A 373 -9.53 13.49 19.94
N PHE A 374 -9.33 12.63 20.92
CA PHE A 374 -10.32 11.75 21.54
C PHE A 374 -10.39 12.11 23.03
#